data_AF-A0A950L0I6-F1
#
_entry.id   AF-A0A950L0I6-F1
#
_cell.length_a   1.000
_cell.length_b   1.000
_cell.length_c   1.000
_cell.angle_alpha   90.00
_cell.angle_beta   90.00
_cell.angle_gamma   90.00
#
_symmetry.space_group_name_H-M   'P 1'
#
loop_
_entity.id
_entity.type
_entity.pdbx_description
1 polymer ?
#
loop_
_entity_poly.entity_id
_entity_poly.type
_entity_poly.pdbx_seq_one_letter_code
_entity_poly.pdbx_strand_id
1 'polypeptide(L)'
;MLAVQLPHVGELIVPGILFFVIGIGLIAIAQFWPESGKPVVTHVTPVERIPLGAREAGEQTGAVVHVTRSISWPTLLDRDAGELDEAERRVVLDGLGIVGDGWSSEILAKAFDEEEGELRVAAIESLGRSEGEIVAPTLERAYASYVVAERYAAIDGASRRGDIALLERALRDTDETVALAAAYGLHRAKRDDLIESGLAGRDDVRANQIRHVLTILA
;
A
#
# COMPACT_ATOMS: atom_id res chain seq x y z
N MET A 1 -62.15 -17.61 8.34
CA MET A 1 -61.27 -17.14 7.24
C MET A 1 -59.98 -16.65 7.90
N LEU A 2 -58.94 -17.49 8.03
CA LEU A 2 -57.76 -17.63 7.14
C LEU A 2 -57.11 -16.25 6.85
N ALA A 3 -55.82 -15.98 7.07
CA ALA A 3 -54.67 -16.77 7.51
C ALA A 3 -53.58 -15.79 8.02
N VAL A 4 -52.86 -16.14 9.10
CA VAL A 4 -51.60 -15.48 9.47
C VAL A 4 -50.48 -16.35 8.92
N GLN A 5 -49.74 -15.85 7.92
CA GLN A 5 -48.53 -16.51 7.44
C GLN A 5 -47.37 -16.22 8.40
N LEU A 6 -46.83 -17.27 9.02
CA LEU A 6 -45.56 -17.24 9.73
C LEU A 6 -44.41 -17.34 8.71
N PRO A 7 -43.39 -16.47 8.77
CA PRO A 7 -42.23 -16.57 7.89
C PRO A 7 -41.44 -17.85 8.21
N HIS A 8 -41.02 -18.53 7.15
CA HIS A 8 -40.30 -19.79 7.17
C HIS A 8 -38.93 -19.62 7.87
N VAL A 9 -38.81 -20.15 9.09
CA VAL A 9 -37.59 -20.16 9.92
C VAL A 9 -36.50 -21.13 9.36
N GLY A 10 -36.77 -21.84 8.26
CA GLY A 10 -35.92 -22.92 7.75
C GLY A 10 -34.75 -22.52 6.86
N GLU A 11 -34.74 -21.34 6.24
CA GLU A 11 -33.76 -21.02 5.18
C GLU A 11 -32.47 -20.34 5.67
N LEU A 12 -32.46 -19.74 6.87
CA LEU A 12 -31.28 -19.04 7.40
C LEU A 12 -30.34 -19.91 8.25
N ILE A 13 -30.81 -21.10 8.66
CA ILE A 13 -30.05 -22.00 9.54
C ILE A 13 -28.92 -22.70 8.77
N VAL A 14 -29.12 -22.99 7.47
CA VAL A 14 -28.16 -23.77 6.67
C VAL A 14 -26.87 -22.99 6.35
N PRO A 15 -26.92 -21.70 5.93
CA PRO A 15 -25.68 -20.93 5.72
C PRO A 15 -24.94 -20.66 7.03
N GLY A 16 -25.66 -20.35 8.12
CA GLY A 16 -25.06 -20.02 9.42
C GLY A 16 -24.28 -21.19 10.03
N ILE A 17 -24.79 -22.41 9.92
CA ILE A 17 -24.08 -23.61 10.37
C ILE A 17 -22.84 -23.87 9.50
N LEU A 18 -22.90 -23.63 8.19
CA LEU A 18 -21.76 -23.83 7.30
C LEU A 18 -20.59 -22.90 7.64
N PHE A 19 -20.86 -21.60 7.87
CA PHE A 19 -19.84 -20.64 8.30
C PHE A 19 -19.25 -20.99 9.68
N PHE A 20 -20.07 -21.49 10.60
CA PHE A 20 -19.60 -21.92 11.92
C PHE A 20 -18.65 -23.13 11.84
N VAL A 21 -18.96 -24.13 11.01
CA VAL A 21 -18.12 -25.32 10.82
C VAL A 21 -16.80 -24.96 10.13
N ILE A 22 -16.83 -24.08 9.11
CA ILE A 22 -15.61 -23.60 8.42
C ILE A 22 -14.74 -22.78 9.39
N GLY A 23 -15.34 -21.89 10.18
CA GLY A 23 -14.63 -21.08 11.17
C GLY A 23 -13.91 -21.92 12.22
N ILE A 24 -14.57 -22.95 12.76
CA ILE A 24 -13.94 -23.87 13.72
C ILE A 24 -12.81 -24.67 13.05
N GLY A 25 -13.00 -25.12 11.80
CA GLY A 25 -11.97 -25.83 11.05
C GLY A 25 -10.69 -25.00 10.85
N LEU A 26 -10.83 -23.72 10.52
CA LEU A 26 -9.69 -22.80 10.35
C LEU A 26 -8.96 -22.51 11.68
N ILE A 27 -9.71 -22.38 12.78
CA ILE A 27 -9.13 -22.20 14.12
C ILE A 27 -8.36 -23.46 14.55
N ALA A 28 -8.88 -24.64 14.26
CA ALA A 28 -8.20 -25.91 14.56
C ALA A 28 -6.90 -26.08 13.74
N ILE A 29 -6.88 -25.65 12.48
CA ILE A 29 -5.67 -25.66 11.64
C ILE A 29 -4.62 -24.67 12.16
N ALA A 30 -5.02 -23.48 12.62
CA ALA A 30 -4.11 -22.51 13.21
C ALA A 30 -3.52 -22.98 14.55
N GLN A 31 -4.29 -23.69 15.36
CA GLN A 31 -3.84 -24.22 16.66
C GLN A 31 -3.02 -25.51 16.54
N PHE A 32 -3.16 -26.26 15.45
CA PHE A 32 -2.52 -27.57 15.25
C PHE A 32 -1.52 -27.59 14.07
N TRP A 33 -1.11 -26.42 13.57
CA TRP A 33 0.01 -26.34 12.64
C TRP A 33 1.28 -26.75 13.39
N PRO A 34 1.97 -27.83 12.97
CA PRO A 34 3.08 -28.38 13.74
C PRO A 34 4.22 -27.36 13.75
N GLU A 35 4.64 -26.96 14.95
CA GLU A 35 5.89 -26.24 15.17
C GLU A 35 7.00 -26.99 14.44
N SER A 36 7.51 -26.40 13.37
CA SER A 36 8.73 -26.87 12.71
C SER A 36 9.85 -26.72 13.74
N GLY A 37 10.21 -27.84 14.38
CA GLY A 37 11.19 -27.89 15.44
C GLY A 37 12.48 -27.15 15.04
N LYS A 38 12.77 -26.08 15.76
CA LYS A 38 14.01 -25.31 15.57
C LYS A 38 15.20 -26.26 15.83
N PRO A 39 16.27 -26.23 15.02
CA PRO A 39 17.45 -27.03 15.29
C PRO A 39 18.08 -26.59 16.62
N VAL A 40 18.17 -27.53 17.57
CA VAL A 40 18.83 -27.33 18.85
C VAL A 40 20.34 -27.29 18.61
N VAL A 41 20.96 -26.13 18.81
CA VAL A 41 22.42 -25.96 18.80
C VAL A 41 22.96 -26.58 20.09
N THR A 42 23.52 -27.78 20.00
CA THR A 42 23.97 -28.57 21.17
C THR A 42 25.41 -28.31 21.60
N HIS A 43 26.17 -27.46 20.90
CA HIS A 43 27.51 -27.07 21.35
C HIS A 43 27.95 -25.73 20.76
N VAL A 44 28.38 -24.80 21.61
CA VAL A 44 29.11 -23.58 21.22
C VAL A 44 30.54 -23.77 21.67
N THR A 45 31.47 -23.94 20.75
CA THR A 45 32.90 -23.96 21.10
C THR A 45 33.35 -22.54 21.46
N PRO A 46 34.07 -22.35 22.58
CA PRO A 46 34.62 -21.04 22.91
C PRO A 46 35.68 -20.68 21.88
N VAL A 47 35.57 -19.48 21.31
CA VAL A 47 36.54 -18.93 20.35
C VAL A 47 37.91 -18.89 21.02
N GLU A 48 38.82 -19.71 20.50
CA GLU A 48 40.22 -19.78 20.91
C GLU A 48 40.89 -18.43 20.60
N ARG A 49 41.25 -17.68 21.64
CA ARG A 49 41.97 -16.41 21.50
C ARG A 49 43.45 -16.72 21.30
N ILE A 50 43.95 -16.52 20.08
CA ILE A 50 45.38 -16.57 19.77
C ILE A 50 46.06 -15.33 20.38
N PRO A 51 47.03 -15.46 21.30
CA PRO A 51 47.77 -14.32 21.82
C PRO A 51 49.01 -14.08 20.95
N LEU A 52 49.05 -12.95 20.25
CA LEU A 52 50.26 -12.46 19.61
C LEU A 52 50.86 -11.33 20.47
N GLY A 53 51.93 -11.69 21.20
CA GLY A 53 53.09 -10.88 21.59
C GLY A 53 52.92 -9.42 22.05
N ALA A 54 53.48 -9.12 23.23
CA ALA A 54 53.54 -7.79 23.82
C ALA A 54 54.45 -6.80 23.06
N ARG A 55 53.92 -5.60 22.76
CA ARG A 55 54.63 -4.32 22.96
C ARG A 55 53.63 -3.16 23.08
N GLU A 56 54.01 -2.19 23.89
CA GLU A 56 53.17 -1.26 24.65
C GLU A 56 52.62 -0.05 23.88
N ALA A 57 51.40 0.32 24.28
CA ALA A 57 50.82 1.66 24.52
C ALA A 57 51.21 2.87 23.64
N GLY A 58 50.20 3.43 22.96
CA GLY A 58 50.21 4.82 22.48
C GLY A 58 49.13 5.11 21.43
N GLU A 59 47.97 5.56 21.89
CA GLU A 59 46.89 6.26 21.16
C GLU A 59 46.32 5.65 19.86
N GLN A 60 45.14 5.04 20.02
CA GLN A 60 44.21 4.74 18.95
C GLN A 60 43.52 6.02 18.45
N THR A 61 43.64 6.31 17.15
CA THR A 61 42.52 6.86 16.35
C THR A 61 42.53 6.14 15.02
N GLY A 62 42.05 4.89 15.05
CA GLY A 62 42.04 3.97 13.91
C GLY A 62 41.04 4.35 12.82
N ALA A 63 41.12 3.64 11.69
CA ALA A 63 40.16 3.73 10.61
C ALA A 63 38.73 3.54 11.14
N VAL A 64 37.88 4.52 10.85
CA VAL A 64 36.44 4.44 11.11
C VAL A 64 35.91 3.28 10.27
N VAL A 65 35.65 2.15 10.93
CA VAL A 65 34.88 1.06 10.31
C VAL A 65 33.46 1.59 10.17
N HIS A 66 33.09 1.95 8.94
CA HIS A 66 31.70 2.11 8.57
C HIS A 66 31.02 0.75 8.71
N VAL A 67 30.34 0.54 9.84
CA VAL A 67 29.39 -0.56 9.97
C VAL A 67 28.11 -0.07 9.32
N THR A 68 27.94 -0.38 8.04
CA THR A 68 26.66 -0.22 7.36
C THR A 68 25.69 -1.20 8.01
N ARG A 69 24.72 -0.68 8.77
CA ARG A 69 23.57 -1.47 9.20
C ARG A 69 22.60 -1.42 8.02
N SER A 70 22.45 -2.51 7.25
CA SER A 70 21.32 -2.59 6.33
C SER A 70 20.06 -2.67 7.19
N ILE A 71 19.11 -1.79 6.90
CA ILE A 71 17.81 -1.75 7.55
C ILE A 71 16.91 -2.62 6.67
N SER A 72 16.38 -3.72 7.22
CA SER A 72 15.41 -4.54 6.51
C SER A 72 14.11 -3.77 6.35
N TRP A 73 13.60 -3.79 5.13
CA TRP A 73 12.51 -2.96 4.63
C TRP A 73 11.20 -3.77 4.53
N PRO A 74 10.06 -3.24 4.99
CA PRO A 74 9.92 -2.23 6.04
C PRO A 74 10.28 -2.86 7.39
N THR A 75 10.98 -2.12 8.24
CA THR A 75 11.38 -2.53 9.60
C THR A 75 10.21 -2.98 10.50
N LEU A 76 8.98 -2.67 10.07
CA LEU A 76 7.72 -2.95 10.75
C LEU A 76 7.12 -4.32 10.40
N LEU A 77 7.56 -4.97 9.31
CA LEU A 77 7.00 -6.26 8.89
C LEU A 77 7.70 -7.43 9.60
N ASP A 78 9.02 -7.51 9.46
CA ASP A 78 9.80 -8.55 10.12
C ASP A 78 11.26 -8.11 10.23
N ARG A 79 11.81 -8.20 11.44
CA ARG A 79 13.20 -7.89 11.73
C ARG A 79 14.14 -9.01 11.31
N ASP A 80 13.63 -10.23 11.22
CA ASP A 80 14.37 -11.44 10.90
C ASP A 80 14.18 -11.85 9.42
N ALA A 81 13.26 -11.20 8.70
CA ALA A 81 13.21 -11.29 7.25
C ALA A 81 14.53 -10.76 6.69
N GLY A 82 15.23 -11.62 5.96
CA GLY A 82 16.46 -11.24 5.26
C GLY A 82 16.24 -10.12 4.25
N GLU A 83 17.26 -9.80 3.47
CA GLU A 83 17.14 -8.79 2.41
C GLU A 83 16.21 -9.29 1.31
N LEU A 84 15.09 -8.58 1.13
CA LEU A 84 14.16 -8.80 0.02
C LEU A 84 14.68 -8.14 -1.25
N ASP A 85 14.59 -8.84 -2.37
CA ASP A 85 14.81 -8.23 -3.67
C ASP A 85 13.66 -7.27 -4.06
N GLU A 86 13.83 -6.53 -5.15
CA GLU A 86 12.84 -5.55 -5.60
C GLU A 86 11.49 -6.21 -5.94
N ALA A 87 11.49 -7.40 -6.52
CA ALA A 87 10.28 -8.11 -6.89
C ALA A 87 9.52 -8.60 -5.65
N GLU A 88 10.23 -9.15 -4.67
CA GLU A 88 9.67 -9.58 -3.39
C GLU A 88 9.10 -8.39 -2.61
N ARG A 89 9.79 -7.25 -2.58
CA ARG A 89 9.26 -6.02 -1.98
C ARG A 89 7.99 -5.55 -2.66
N ARG A 90 7.94 -5.58 -3.99
CA ARG A 90 6.73 -5.23 -4.73
C ARG A 90 5.55 -6.12 -4.32
N VAL A 91 5.77 -7.44 -4.24
CA VAL A 91 4.73 -8.39 -3.81
C VAL A 91 4.23 -8.07 -2.40
N VAL A 92 5.12 -7.68 -1.49
CA VAL A 92 4.76 -7.26 -0.14
C VAL A 92 3.90 -5.99 -0.16
N LEU A 93 4.30 -4.96 -0.92
CA LEU A 93 3.52 -3.71 -1.05
C LEU A 93 2.13 -3.98 -1.64
N ASP A 94 2.03 -4.83 -2.66
CA ASP A 94 0.75 -5.24 -3.25
C ASP A 94 -0.11 -6.00 -2.23
N GLY A 95 0.49 -6.90 -1.46
CA GLY A 95 -0.17 -7.64 -0.38
C GLY A 95 -0.74 -6.72 0.71
N LEU A 96 0.03 -5.72 1.14
CA LEU A 96 -0.42 -4.71 2.10
C LEU A 96 -1.59 -3.88 1.55
N GLY A 97 -1.57 -3.52 0.26
CA GLY A 97 -2.69 -2.84 -0.38
C GLY A 97 -3.95 -3.69 -0.49
N ILE A 98 -3.83 -5.01 -0.54
CA ILE A 98 -4.96 -5.95 -0.50
C ILE A 98 -5.54 -6.05 0.92
N VAL A 99 -4.68 -6.10 1.93
CA VAL A 99 -5.12 -6.07 3.35
C VAL A 99 -5.85 -4.76 3.64
N GLY A 100 -5.26 -3.64 3.24
CA GLY A 100 -5.92 -2.34 3.14
C GLY A 100 -6.33 -1.71 4.47
N ASP A 101 -5.87 -2.20 5.61
CA ASP A 101 -6.20 -1.63 6.92
C ASP A 101 -5.30 -0.42 7.28
N GLY A 102 -5.64 0.26 8.39
CA GLY A 102 -4.90 1.43 8.86
C GLY A 102 -3.42 1.16 9.12
N TRP A 103 -3.08 -0.03 9.62
CA TRP A 103 -1.69 -0.43 9.86
C TRP A 103 -0.91 -0.61 8.54
N SER A 104 -1.54 -1.23 7.53
CA SER A 104 -0.97 -1.36 6.19
C SER A 104 -0.69 0.00 5.57
N SER A 105 -1.58 0.97 5.77
CA SER A 105 -1.40 2.34 5.28
C SER A 105 -0.19 3.05 5.87
N GLU A 106 0.10 2.88 7.15
CA GLU A 106 1.30 3.47 7.79
C GLU A 106 2.58 2.90 7.18
N ILE A 107 2.59 1.60 6.90
CA ILE A 107 3.74 0.93 6.28
C ILE A 107 3.92 1.37 4.82
N LEU A 108 2.83 1.43 4.06
CA LEU A 108 2.83 1.89 2.68
C LEU A 108 3.24 3.38 2.58
N ALA A 109 2.81 4.22 3.51
CA ALA A 109 3.25 5.61 3.57
C ALA A 109 4.76 5.72 3.86
N LYS A 110 5.28 4.89 4.77
CA LYS A 110 6.72 4.78 5.00
C LYS A 110 7.46 4.28 3.74
N ALA A 111 6.85 3.38 2.97
CA ALA A 111 7.41 2.85 1.73
C ALA A 111 7.59 3.93 0.68
N PHE A 112 6.60 4.79 0.56
CA PHE A 112 6.68 5.94 -0.31
C PHE A 112 7.83 6.91 0.07
N ASP A 113 8.24 6.95 1.35
CA ASP A 113 9.30 7.84 1.80
C ASP A 113 10.71 7.21 1.70
N GLU A 114 10.83 5.88 1.78
CA GLU A 114 12.12 5.17 1.80
C GLU A 114 12.50 4.48 0.49
N GLU A 115 11.53 4.09 -0.35
CA GLU A 115 11.78 3.40 -1.62
C GLU A 115 11.91 4.38 -2.80
N GLU A 116 12.51 3.90 -3.89
CA GLU A 116 12.72 4.65 -5.12
C GLU A 116 12.00 4.01 -6.32
N GLY A 117 11.89 4.76 -7.42
CA GLY A 117 11.44 4.23 -8.72
C GLY A 117 10.05 3.57 -8.67
N GLU A 118 9.97 2.35 -9.20
CA GLU A 118 8.71 1.62 -9.33
C GLU A 118 8.11 1.19 -7.99
N LEU A 119 8.95 0.91 -6.97
CA LEU A 119 8.48 0.55 -5.64
C LEU A 119 7.78 1.71 -4.95
N ARG A 120 8.26 2.94 -5.17
CA ARG A 120 7.64 4.16 -4.66
C ARG A 120 6.25 4.38 -5.26
N VAL A 121 6.07 4.08 -6.55
CA VAL A 121 4.76 4.11 -7.23
C VAL A 121 3.85 3.00 -6.69
N ALA A 122 4.36 1.78 -6.58
CA ALA A 122 3.60 0.64 -6.05
C ALA A 122 3.08 0.90 -4.62
N ALA A 123 3.89 1.55 -3.78
CA ALA A 123 3.48 1.97 -2.45
C ALA A 123 2.24 2.88 -2.49
N ILE A 124 2.21 3.89 -3.36
CA ILE A 124 1.08 4.82 -3.52
C ILE A 124 -0.14 4.14 -4.12
N GLU A 125 0.05 3.28 -5.14
CA GLU A 125 -1.05 2.52 -5.75
C GLU A 125 -1.75 1.62 -4.73
N SER A 126 -0.98 0.96 -3.86
CA SER A 126 -1.50 0.16 -2.75
C SER A 126 -2.13 1.02 -1.67
N LEU A 127 -1.51 2.15 -1.32
CA LEU A 127 -2.02 3.08 -0.31
C LEU A 127 -3.38 3.65 -0.73
N GLY A 128 -3.57 3.96 -2.01
CA GLY A 128 -4.84 4.45 -2.56
C GLY A 128 -6.01 3.46 -2.42
N ARG A 129 -5.74 2.18 -2.15
CA ARG A 129 -6.74 1.13 -1.88
C ARG A 129 -6.98 0.91 -0.39
N SER A 130 -6.16 1.51 0.46
CA SER A 130 -6.13 1.26 1.90
C SER A 130 -6.94 2.30 2.68
N GLU A 131 -7.31 1.94 3.90
CA GLU A 131 -7.98 2.78 4.88
C GLU A 131 -6.96 3.41 5.84
N GLY A 132 -7.32 4.53 6.48
CA GLY A 132 -6.46 5.19 7.46
C GLY A 132 -6.29 6.67 7.19
N GLU A 133 -6.02 7.42 8.27
CA GLU A 133 -5.89 8.87 8.23
C GLU A 133 -4.65 9.33 7.46
N ILE A 134 -3.58 8.53 7.43
CA ILE A 134 -2.32 8.83 6.74
C ILE A 134 -2.44 8.79 5.21
N VAL A 135 -3.48 8.13 4.67
CA VAL A 135 -3.64 7.94 3.22
C VAL A 135 -3.79 9.29 2.51
N ALA A 136 -4.76 10.10 2.91
CA ALA A 136 -5.05 11.38 2.26
C ALA A 136 -3.83 12.34 2.21
N PRO A 137 -3.13 12.64 3.32
CA PRO A 137 -1.95 13.50 3.26
C PRO A 137 -0.80 12.88 2.45
N THR A 138 -0.68 11.55 2.39
CA THR A 138 0.35 10.90 1.58
C THR A 138 0.04 10.97 0.08
N LEU A 139 -1.23 10.81 -0.32
CA LEU A 139 -1.67 11.03 -1.71
C LEU A 139 -1.43 12.48 -2.12
N GLU A 140 -1.68 13.45 -1.24
CA GLU A 140 -1.35 14.86 -1.47
C GLU A 140 0.15 15.08 -1.73
N ARG A 141 1.02 14.45 -0.93
CA ARG A 141 2.48 14.50 -1.17
C ARG A 141 2.87 13.86 -2.49
N ALA A 142 2.27 12.71 -2.85
CA ALA A 142 2.52 12.04 -4.12
C ALA A 142 2.05 12.88 -5.32
N TYR A 143 0.93 13.60 -5.19
CA TYR A 143 0.46 14.52 -6.21
C TYR A 143 1.39 15.74 -6.39
N ALA A 144 2.11 16.16 -5.35
CA ALA A 144 3.13 17.20 -5.45
C ALA A 144 4.43 16.74 -6.14
N SER A 145 4.55 15.47 -6.52
CA SER A 145 5.75 14.92 -7.16
C SER A 145 5.97 15.41 -8.59
N TYR A 146 7.23 15.54 -8.99
CA TYR A 146 7.59 15.76 -10.38
C TYR A 146 7.41 14.50 -11.25
N VAL A 147 7.35 13.32 -10.62
CA VAL A 147 7.19 12.03 -11.31
C VAL A 147 5.73 11.83 -11.70
N VAL A 148 5.45 11.73 -13.00
CA VAL A 148 4.10 11.57 -13.54
C VAL A 148 3.40 10.34 -12.98
N ALA A 149 4.09 9.20 -12.89
CA ALA A 149 3.52 7.95 -12.38
C ALA A 149 3.04 8.07 -10.93
N GLU A 150 3.76 8.81 -10.08
CA GLU A 150 3.36 9.04 -8.68
C GLU A 150 2.13 9.96 -8.61
N ARG A 151 2.10 11.03 -9.41
CA ARG A 151 0.91 11.89 -9.48
C ARG A 151 -0.31 11.13 -9.99
N TYR A 152 -0.14 10.30 -11.02
CA TYR A 152 -1.21 9.45 -11.53
C TYR A 152 -1.72 8.50 -10.46
N ALA A 153 -0.83 7.77 -9.78
CA ALA A 153 -1.20 6.85 -8.70
C ALA A 153 -1.92 7.58 -7.55
N ALA A 154 -1.50 8.80 -7.22
CA ALA A 154 -2.17 9.63 -6.23
C ALA A 154 -3.62 9.96 -6.63
N ILE A 155 -3.83 10.37 -7.88
CA ILE A 155 -5.15 10.74 -8.41
C ILE A 155 -6.06 9.52 -8.58
N ASP A 156 -5.51 8.38 -8.96
CA ASP A 156 -6.24 7.12 -9.03
C ASP A 156 -6.66 6.65 -7.61
N GLY A 157 -5.79 6.82 -6.61
CA GLY A 157 -6.14 6.63 -5.20
C GLY A 157 -7.24 7.60 -4.72
N ALA A 158 -7.09 8.89 -5.02
CA ALA A 158 -8.07 9.93 -4.70
C ALA A 158 -9.46 9.64 -5.31
N SER A 159 -9.49 9.15 -6.55
CA SER A 159 -10.69 8.73 -7.27
C SER A 159 -11.45 7.63 -6.53
N ARG A 160 -10.76 6.59 -6.05
CA ARG A 160 -11.38 5.50 -5.26
C ARG A 160 -11.96 6.00 -3.94
N ARG A 161 -11.29 6.98 -3.33
CA ARG A 161 -11.67 7.54 -2.03
C ARG A 161 -12.71 8.65 -2.13
N GLY A 162 -13.03 9.11 -3.34
CA GLY A 162 -13.94 10.23 -3.55
C GLY A 162 -13.38 11.56 -3.07
N ASP A 163 -12.06 11.76 -3.12
CA ASP A 163 -11.42 13.04 -2.77
C ASP A 163 -11.62 14.06 -3.90
N ILE A 164 -12.81 14.67 -3.91
CA ILE A 164 -13.24 15.61 -4.96
C ILE A 164 -12.31 16.81 -5.07
N ALA A 165 -11.76 17.31 -3.96
CA ALA A 165 -10.92 18.50 -3.95
C ALA A 165 -9.59 18.26 -4.68
N LEU A 166 -8.95 17.12 -4.42
CA LEU A 166 -7.73 16.73 -5.10
C LEU A 166 -7.98 16.47 -6.59
N LEU A 167 -9.07 15.79 -6.94
CA LEU A 167 -9.45 15.53 -8.33
C LEU A 167 -9.73 16.84 -9.11
N GLU A 168 -10.46 17.80 -8.54
CA GLU A 168 -10.75 19.07 -9.21
C GLU A 168 -9.46 19.84 -9.52
N ARG A 169 -8.50 19.87 -8.58
CA ARG A 169 -7.19 20.48 -8.82
C ARG A 169 -6.43 19.76 -9.93
N ALA A 170 -6.49 18.43 -9.97
CA ALA A 170 -5.79 17.60 -10.94
C ALA A 170 -6.31 17.71 -12.38
N LEU A 171 -7.51 18.25 -12.62
CA LEU A 171 -7.95 18.66 -13.97
C LEU A 171 -7.01 19.68 -14.64
N ARG A 172 -6.19 20.37 -13.84
CA ARG A 172 -5.19 21.35 -14.29
C ARG A 172 -3.77 20.79 -14.26
N ASP A 173 -3.58 19.50 -13.97
CA ASP A 173 -2.25 18.88 -14.02
C ASP A 173 -1.64 19.08 -15.40
N THR A 174 -0.32 19.33 -15.44
CA THR A 174 0.42 19.56 -16.67
C THR A 174 0.51 18.32 -17.56
N ASP A 175 0.37 17.13 -16.97
CA ASP A 175 0.34 15.86 -17.67
C ASP A 175 -1.08 15.47 -18.06
N GLU A 176 -1.26 15.03 -19.31
CA GLU A 176 -2.57 14.67 -19.86
C GLU A 176 -3.16 13.44 -19.17
N THR A 177 -2.34 12.42 -18.87
CA THR A 177 -2.80 11.18 -18.25
C THR A 177 -3.30 11.43 -16.83
N VAL A 178 -2.61 12.28 -16.07
CA VAL A 178 -3.06 12.67 -14.72
C VAL A 178 -4.36 13.47 -14.77
N ALA A 179 -4.46 14.45 -15.67
CA ALA A 179 -5.68 15.25 -15.83
C ALA A 179 -6.88 14.42 -16.30
N LEU A 180 -6.66 13.42 -17.16
CA LEU A 180 -7.70 12.51 -17.61
C LEU A 180 -8.16 11.57 -16.48
N ALA A 181 -7.23 11.06 -15.66
CA ALA A 181 -7.57 10.26 -14.49
C ALA A 181 -8.43 11.05 -13.50
N ALA A 182 -8.13 12.34 -13.32
CA ALA A 182 -8.92 13.24 -12.50
C ALA A 182 -10.35 13.43 -13.03
N ALA A 183 -10.47 13.69 -14.34
CA ALA A 183 -11.79 13.78 -14.99
C ALA A 183 -12.59 12.49 -14.87
N TYR A 184 -11.95 11.33 -15.05
CA TYR A 184 -12.59 10.03 -14.85
C TYR A 184 -13.07 9.84 -13.40
N GLY A 185 -12.25 10.23 -12.42
CA GLY A 185 -12.62 10.17 -11.01
C GLY A 185 -13.82 11.06 -10.68
N LEU A 186 -13.85 12.30 -11.19
CA LEU A 186 -14.99 13.20 -11.03
C LEU A 186 -16.25 12.65 -11.71
N HIS A 187 -16.13 12.09 -12.91
CA HIS A 187 -17.25 11.47 -13.61
C HIS A 187 -17.82 10.26 -12.84
N ARG A 188 -16.94 9.39 -12.33
CA ARG A 188 -17.32 8.27 -11.46
C ARG A 188 -18.05 8.75 -10.21
N ALA A 189 -17.61 9.87 -9.64
CA ALA A 189 -18.25 10.52 -8.50
C ALA A 189 -19.52 11.32 -8.86
N LYS A 190 -19.97 11.30 -10.12
CA LYS A 190 -21.13 12.05 -10.63
C LYS A 190 -20.98 13.57 -10.43
N ARG A 191 -19.76 14.06 -10.55
CA ARG A 191 -19.37 15.47 -10.48
C ARG A 191 -18.97 16.03 -11.84
N ASP A 192 -19.74 15.69 -12.88
CA ASP A 192 -19.53 16.22 -14.23
C ASP A 192 -19.64 17.76 -14.25
N ASP A 193 -20.39 18.36 -13.32
CA ASP A 193 -20.47 19.81 -13.09
C ASP A 193 -19.08 20.44 -12.82
N LEU A 194 -18.21 19.74 -12.09
CA LEU A 194 -16.85 20.20 -11.81
C LEU A 194 -15.94 20.05 -13.01
N ILE A 195 -16.19 19.06 -13.87
CA ILE A 195 -15.42 18.91 -15.10
C ILE A 195 -15.79 20.03 -16.07
N GLU A 196 -17.08 20.26 -16.29
CA GLU A 196 -17.55 21.34 -17.17
C GLU A 196 -17.08 22.71 -16.70
N SER A 197 -17.21 23.02 -15.41
CA SER A 197 -16.71 24.29 -14.86
C SER A 197 -15.18 24.39 -14.89
N GLY A 198 -14.45 23.30 -14.65
CA GLY A 198 -12.99 23.25 -14.74
C GLY A 198 -12.44 23.38 -16.16
N LEU A 199 -13.24 23.02 -17.17
CA LEU A 199 -12.92 23.15 -18.59
C LEU A 199 -13.54 24.38 -19.25
N ALA A 200 -14.38 25.14 -18.55
CA ALA A 200 -15.07 26.30 -19.10
C ALA A 200 -14.07 27.33 -19.67
N GLY A 201 -14.25 27.70 -20.93
CA GLY A 201 -13.38 28.66 -21.62
C GLY A 201 -12.00 28.13 -22.01
N ARG A 202 -11.75 26.82 -21.88
CA ARG A 202 -10.52 26.17 -22.32
C ARG A 202 -10.70 25.47 -23.67
N ASP A 203 -9.92 25.87 -24.66
CA ASP A 203 -9.90 25.26 -26.00
C ASP A 203 -8.58 24.56 -26.32
N ASP A 204 -7.74 24.34 -25.30
CA ASP A 204 -6.50 23.59 -25.45
C ASP A 204 -6.76 22.11 -25.77
N VAL A 205 -5.77 21.46 -26.41
CA VAL A 205 -5.87 20.07 -26.88
C VAL A 205 -6.32 19.13 -25.76
N ARG A 206 -5.83 19.34 -24.53
CA ARG A 206 -6.18 18.53 -23.36
C ARG A 206 -7.63 18.70 -22.94
N ALA A 207 -8.13 19.93 -22.87
CA ALA A 207 -9.54 20.17 -22.58
C ALA A 207 -10.45 19.47 -23.60
N ASN A 208 -10.07 19.47 -24.89
CA ASN A 208 -10.82 18.77 -25.94
C ASN A 208 -10.73 17.25 -25.83
N GLN A 209 -9.58 16.69 -25.45
CA GLN A 209 -9.41 15.26 -25.20
C GLN A 209 -10.28 14.79 -24.03
N ILE A 210 -10.28 15.54 -22.91
CA ILE A 210 -11.13 15.21 -21.74
C ILE A 210 -12.61 15.20 -22.15
N ARG A 211 -13.08 16.23 -22.88
CA ARG A 211 -14.46 16.26 -23.40
C ARG A 211 -14.74 15.04 -24.29
N HIS A 212 -13.84 14.71 -25.21
CA HIS A 212 -14.03 13.57 -26.11
C HIS A 212 -14.16 12.25 -25.34
N VAL A 213 -13.29 11.99 -24.36
CA VAL A 213 -13.37 10.76 -23.57
C VAL A 213 -14.67 10.70 -22.77
N LEU A 214 -15.13 11.81 -22.19
CA LEU A 214 -16.42 11.86 -21.49
C LEU A 214 -17.60 11.51 -22.40
N THR A 215 -17.59 11.93 -23.67
CA THR A 215 -18.66 11.55 -24.61
C THR A 215 -18.70 10.04 -24.89
N ILE A 216 -17.61 9.32 -24.70
CA ILE A 216 -17.55 7.86 -24.88
C ILE A 216 -18.03 7.12 -23.61
N LEU A 217 -17.86 7.74 -22.44
CA LEU A 217 -18.23 7.16 -21.15
C LEU A 217 -19.70 7.38 -20.75
N ALA A 218 -20.39 8.34 -21.39
CA ALA A 218 -21.80 8.66 -21.18
C ALA A 218 -22.74 7.65 -21.85
#